data_AF-A0A8J3E4I5-F1
#
_entry.id   AF-A0A8J3E4I5-F1
#
_cell.length_a   1.000
_cell.length_b   1.000
_cell.length_c   1.000
_cell.angle_alpha   90.00
_cell.angle_beta   90.00
_cell.angle_gamma   90.00
#
_symmetry.space_group_name_H-M   'P 1'
#
loop_
_entity.id
_entity.type
_entity.pdbx_description
1 polymer ?
#
loop_
_entity_poly.entity_id
_entity_poly.type
_entity_poly.pdbx_seq_one_letter_code
_entity_poly.pdbx_strand_id
1 'polypeptide(L)'
;MSDRRRRGQRARDSRRSELPQDEAKPGDPDRIPDEIPGRIDVTDTPANAVFKLVRGDRAAAEACIALVKTVASADPDAEFGPFTPLLILEATGLVGPAIGHVYRRVCDGDPVTMLALLHALRLKAIAVDTVKRAAVDGTRIRRDTVIRIVQEKIPRFGR
;
A
#
# COMPACT_ATOMS: atom_id res chain seq x y z
N MET A 1 46.74 39.09 46.80
CA MET A 1 46.33 40.51 46.92
C MET A 1 46.14 41.02 45.50
N SER A 2 45.02 41.52 44.99
CA SER A 2 43.67 41.85 45.47
C SER A 2 42.81 41.87 44.18
N ASP A 3 41.75 41.08 44.06
CA ASP A 3 40.37 41.46 44.36
C ASP A 3 39.96 42.89 43.92
N ARG A 4 39.12 42.99 42.87
CA ARG A 4 38.06 43.99 42.60
C ARG A 4 37.45 43.72 41.21
N ARG A 5 36.33 43.02 41.12
CA ARG A 5 34.92 43.51 41.22
C ARG A 5 34.44 44.36 40.01
N ARG A 6 33.44 43.76 39.35
CA ARG A 6 32.08 44.27 39.08
C ARG A 6 31.75 44.96 37.75
N ARG A 7 30.71 44.36 37.14
CA ARG A 7 29.49 44.96 36.55
C ARG A 7 29.55 45.42 35.09
N GLY A 8 28.81 44.67 34.27
CA GLY A 8 28.34 45.06 32.94
C GLY A 8 27.17 44.18 32.53
N GLN A 9 26.03 44.37 33.20
CA GLN A 9 24.75 43.72 32.94
C GLN A 9 23.95 44.58 31.95
N ARG A 10 23.51 43.99 30.82
CA ARG A 10 22.35 44.36 29.98
C ARG A 10 22.42 43.52 28.69
N ALA A 11 21.54 42.53 28.54
CA ALA A 11 20.22 42.66 27.90
C ALA A 11 20.28 42.43 26.39
N ARG A 12 19.77 41.28 25.95
CA ARG A 12 19.11 40.96 24.67
C ARG A 12 18.71 39.50 24.74
N ASP A 13 17.49 39.25 25.21
CA ASP A 13 16.32 38.94 24.36
C ASP A 13 16.45 37.52 23.80
N SER A 14 15.96 36.51 24.53
CA SER A 14 14.53 36.14 24.56
C SER A 14 13.92 36.05 23.16
N ARG A 15 14.42 35.13 22.33
CA ARG A 15 13.60 34.51 21.27
C ARG A 15 13.24 33.10 21.71
N ARG A 16 12.28 33.05 22.63
CA ARG A 16 11.46 31.87 22.87
C ARG A 16 10.75 31.59 21.54
N SER A 17 11.07 30.47 20.91
CA SER A 17 10.35 29.96 19.76
C SER A 17 8.93 29.62 20.21
N GLU A 18 7.99 30.52 19.94
CA GLU A 18 6.58 30.19 19.91
C GLU A 18 6.35 29.36 18.65
N LEU A 19 6.53 28.05 18.79
CA LEU A 19 5.93 27.09 17.88
C LEU A 19 4.41 27.25 18.05
N PRO A 20 3.63 27.46 16.99
CA PRO A 20 2.18 27.43 17.10
C PRO A 20 1.78 26.05 17.60
N GLN A 21 1.21 26.00 18.80
CA GLN A 21 0.48 24.83 19.25
C GLN A 21 -0.75 24.76 18.36
N ASP A 22 -0.73 23.79 17.45
CA ASP A 22 -1.87 23.37 16.67
C ASP A 22 -2.90 22.80 17.66
N GLU A 23 -3.74 23.69 18.20
CA GLU A 23 -4.87 23.35 19.04
C GLU A 23 -5.85 22.54 18.19
N ALA A 24 -5.69 21.22 18.23
CA ALA A 24 -6.68 20.28 17.74
C ALA A 24 -8.00 20.56 18.47
N LYS A 25 -8.91 21.28 17.79
CA LYS A 25 -10.28 21.50 18.26
C LYS A 25 -10.96 20.14 18.48
N PRO A 26 -11.74 19.99 19.57
CA PRO A 26 -12.49 18.76 19.82
C PRO A 26 -13.44 18.49 18.66
N GLY A 27 -13.40 17.25 18.19
CA GLY A 27 -13.96 16.80 16.92
C GLY A 27 -15.46 17.00 16.79
N ASP A 28 -15.85 17.53 15.64
CA ASP A 28 -17.22 17.48 15.14
C ASP A 28 -17.62 16.01 14.92
N PRO A 29 -18.67 15.49 15.58
CA PRO A 29 -19.11 14.11 15.44
C PRO A 29 -19.61 13.76 14.03
N ASP A 30 -19.89 14.76 13.18
CA ASP A 30 -20.28 14.58 11.78
C ASP A 30 -19.09 14.68 10.81
N ARG A 31 -17.88 14.95 11.31
CA ARG A 31 -16.67 14.94 10.48
C ARG A 31 -16.28 13.50 10.18
N ILE A 32 -16.72 13.01 9.03
CA ILE A 32 -16.16 11.82 8.40
C ILE A 32 -14.64 12.08 8.27
N PRO A 33 -13.76 11.24 8.84
CA PRO A 33 -12.32 11.44 8.72
C PRO A 33 -11.94 11.54 7.25
N ASP A 34 -11.30 12.65 6.88
CA ASP A 34 -11.15 13.10 5.49
C ASP A 34 -10.40 12.09 4.58
N GLU A 35 -9.64 11.13 5.12
CA GLU A 35 -9.02 10.06 4.31
C GLU A 35 -8.91 8.73 5.08
N ILE A 36 -9.57 7.68 4.58
CA ILE A 36 -9.23 6.31 4.98
C ILE A 36 -7.88 5.98 4.31
N PRO A 37 -6.80 5.71 5.07
CA PRO A 37 -5.48 5.50 4.47
C PRO A 37 -5.50 4.30 3.52
N GLY A 38 -5.20 4.53 2.24
CA GLY A 38 -5.21 3.49 1.21
C GLY A 38 -6.48 3.40 0.36
N ARG A 39 -7.44 4.31 0.55
CA ARG A 39 -8.65 4.37 -0.30
C ARG A 39 -8.36 5.02 -1.65
N ILE A 40 -8.61 4.30 -2.73
CA ILE A 40 -8.48 4.80 -4.10
C ILE A 40 -9.74 5.59 -4.45
N ASP A 41 -9.53 6.77 -5.05
CA ASP A 41 -10.60 7.64 -5.54
C ASP A 41 -10.74 7.51 -7.06
N VAL A 42 -11.93 7.81 -7.59
CA VAL A 42 -12.19 7.82 -9.05
C VAL A 42 -11.31 8.82 -9.80
N THR A 43 -10.85 9.87 -9.12
CA THR A 43 -9.96 10.90 -9.66
C THR A 43 -8.47 10.54 -9.53
N ASP A 44 -8.13 9.42 -8.88
CA ASP A 44 -6.74 9.01 -8.78
C ASP A 44 -6.17 8.65 -10.15
N THR A 45 -4.89 8.95 -10.33
CA THR A 45 -4.07 8.31 -11.36
C THR A 45 -3.55 6.98 -10.83
N PRO A 46 -3.09 6.04 -11.69
CA PRO A 46 -2.45 4.81 -11.21
C PRO A 46 -1.29 5.08 -10.25
N ALA A 47 -0.50 6.14 -10.50
CA ALA A 47 0.59 6.53 -9.61
C ALA A 47 0.10 6.93 -8.21
N ASN A 48 -0.97 7.74 -8.12
CA ASN A 48 -1.57 8.14 -6.84
C ASN A 48 -2.12 6.94 -6.07
N ALA A 49 -2.84 6.05 -6.76
CA ALA A 49 -3.35 4.81 -6.18
C ALA A 49 -2.21 3.93 -5.62
N VAL A 50 -1.09 3.82 -6.35
CA VAL A 50 0.11 3.14 -5.83
C VAL A 50 0.62 3.80 -4.55
N PHE A 51 0.79 5.13 -4.51
CA PHE A 51 1.26 5.82 -3.30
C PHE A 51 0.38 5.57 -2.08
N LYS A 52 -0.94 5.56 -2.26
CA LYS A 52 -1.91 5.28 -1.20
C LYS A 52 -1.79 3.85 -0.67
N LEU A 53 -1.61 2.88 -1.57
CA LEU A 53 -1.51 1.46 -1.20
C LEU A 53 -0.17 1.11 -0.54
N VAL A 54 0.94 1.70 -0.97
CA VAL A 54 2.29 1.24 -0.58
C VAL A 54 2.71 1.73 0.80
N ARG A 55 2.13 2.81 1.33
CA ARG A 55 2.40 3.36 2.67
C ARG A 55 3.91 3.47 3.00
N GLY A 56 4.70 3.92 2.02
CA GLY A 56 6.16 4.07 2.13
C GLY A 56 6.98 2.78 2.04
N ASP A 57 6.37 1.61 1.87
CA ASP A 57 7.09 0.34 1.72
C ASP A 57 7.63 0.16 0.29
N ARG A 58 8.96 0.02 0.17
CA ARG A 58 9.65 -0.12 -1.13
C ARG A 58 9.23 -1.38 -1.88
N ALA A 59 9.05 -2.50 -1.19
CA ALA A 59 8.72 -3.77 -1.82
C ALA A 59 7.26 -3.80 -2.30
N ALA A 60 6.37 -3.14 -1.57
CA ALA A 60 5.01 -2.88 -2.01
C ALA A 60 5.00 -2.02 -3.28
N ALA A 61 5.81 -0.96 -3.34
CA ALA A 61 5.92 -0.11 -4.52
C ALA A 61 6.42 -0.89 -5.74
N GLU A 62 7.46 -1.72 -5.56
CA GLU A 62 7.96 -2.61 -6.60
C GLU A 62 6.87 -3.55 -7.12
N ALA A 63 6.14 -4.21 -6.22
CA ALA A 63 5.03 -5.09 -6.57
C ALA A 63 3.93 -4.36 -7.36
N CYS A 64 3.45 -3.22 -6.85
CA CYS A 64 2.41 -2.45 -7.51
C CYS A 64 2.82 -1.97 -8.90
N ILE A 65 4.05 -1.49 -9.06
CA ILE A 65 4.58 -1.07 -10.37
C ILE A 65 4.67 -2.25 -11.33
N ALA A 66 5.13 -3.42 -10.86
CA ALA A 66 5.19 -4.62 -11.69
C ALA A 66 3.78 -5.04 -12.16
N LEU A 67 2.81 -5.08 -11.25
CA LEU A 67 1.41 -5.41 -11.56
C LEU A 67 0.81 -4.46 -12.62
N VAL A 68 0.96 -3.16 -12.43
CA VAL A 68 0.46 -2.12 -13.35
C VAL A 68 1.05 -2.26 -14.75
N LYS A 69 2.33 -2.65 -14.86
CA LYS A 69 3.00 -2.86 -16.15
C LYS A 69 2.62 -4.19 -16.81
N THR A 70 2.36 -5.22 -16.02
CA THR A 70 2.12 -6.58 -16.51
C THR A 70 0.66 -6.85 -16.85
N VAL A 71 -0.30 -6.14 -16.23
CA VAL A 71 -1.73 -6.47 -16.36
C VAL A 71 -2.22 -6.46 -17.81
N ALA A 72 -1.79 -5.52 -18.65
CA ALA A 72 -2.27 -5.45 -20.03
C ALA A 72 -1.85 -6.68 -20.87
N SER A 73 -0.70 -7.29 -20.60
CA SER A 73 -0.25 -8.50 -21.29
C SER A 73 -0.77 -9.78 -20.63
N ALA A 74 -0.86 -9.81 -19.30
CA ALA A 74 -1.27 -11.01 -18.56
C ALA A 74 -2.79 -11.15 -18.43
N ASP A 75 -3.54 -10.07 -18.42
CA ASP A 75 -5.01 -10.04 -18.41
C ASP A 75 -5.51 -9.00 -19.43
N PRO A 76 -5.58 -9.36 -20.72
CA PRO A 76 -6.04 -8.45 -21.76
C PRO A 76 -7.53 -8.06 -21.61
N ASP A 77 -8.27 -8.79 -20.77
CA ASP A 77 -9.69 -8.54 -20.48
C ASP A 77 -9.90 -7.79 -19.16
N ALA A 78 -8.83 -7.25 -18.56
CA ALA A 78 -8.88 -6.50 -17.30
C ALA A 78 -9.79 -5.26 -17.42
N GLU A 79 -10.94 -5.29 -16.74
CA GLU A 79 -12.04 -4.30 -16.84
C GLU A 79 -11.58 -2.85 -16.62
N PHE A 80 -10.65 -2.63 -15.71
CA PHE A 80 -10.10 -1.29 -15.39
C PHE A 80 -8.63 -1.14 -15.80
N GLY A 81 -8.14 -2.00 -16.70
CA GLY A 81 -6.77 -2.00 -17.18
C GLY A 81 -5.75 -1.91 -16.02
N PRO A 82 -4.84 -0.92 -16.02
CA PRO A 82 -3.84 -0.69 -14.96
C PRO A 82 -4.39 -0.60 -13.52
N PHE A 83 -5.65 -0.18 -13.34
CA PHE A 83 -6.26 -0.07 -12.01
C PHE A 83 -6.73 -1.40 -11.46
N THR A 84 -7.01 -2.39 -12.31
CA THR A 84 -7.57 -3.69 -11.90
C THR A 84 -6.80 -4.31 -10.72
N PRO A 85 -5.47 -4.49 -10.76
CA PRO A 85 -4.74 -5.03 -9.61
C PRO A 85 -4.79 -4.13 -8.37
N LEU A 86 -4.79 -2.80 -8.55
CA LEU A 86 -4.79 -1.83 -7.44
C LEU A 86 -6.12 -1.85 -6.68
N LEU A 87 -7.23 -1.89 -7.40
CA LEU A 87 -8.58 -1.99 -6.83
C LEU A 87 -8.78 -3.30 -6.07
N ILE A 88 -8.22 -4.42 -6.56
CA ILE A 88 -8.28 -5.69 -5.84
C ILE A 88 -7.44 -5.63 -4.55
N LEU A 89 -6.25 -5.03 -4.59
CA LEU A 89 -5.42 -4.84 -3.40
C LEU A 89 -6.13 -4.00 -2.33
N GLU A 90 -6.75 -2.90 -2.73
CA GLU A 90 -7.59 -2.07 -1.85
C GLU A 90 -8.76 -2.88 -1.26
N ALA A 91 -9.56 -3.53 -2.11
CA ALA A 91 -10.75 -4.27 -1.70
C ALA A 91 -10.43 -5.45 -0.77
N THR A 92 -9.24 -6.02 -0.88
CA THR A 92 -8.76 -7.11 0.00
C THR A 92 -8.06 -6.58 1.27
N GLY A 93 -7.84 -5.27 1.38
CA GLY A 93 -7.06 -4.67 2.47
C GLY A 93 -5.61 -5.17 2.48
N LEU A 94 -5.06 -5.51 1.32
CA LEU A 94 -3.63 -5.77 1.14
C LEU A 94 -2.95 -4.43 0.86
N VAL A 95 -2.33 -3.87 1.91
CA VAL A 95 -1.68 -2.55 1.88
C VAL A 95 -0.30 -2.62 2.53
N GLY A 96 0.57 -1.68 2.16
CA GLY A 96 1.89 -1.50 2.75
C GLY A 96 2.75 -2.77 2.66
N PRO A 97 3.50 -3.11 3.72
CA PRO A 97 4.39 -4.27 3.74
C PRO A 97 3.72 -5.61 3.40
N ALA A 98 2.40 -5.75 3.64
CA ALA A 98 1.68 -6.97 3.29
C ALA A 98 1.72 -7.25 1.78
N ILE A 99 1.63 -6.22 0.94
CA ILE A 99 1.76 -6.35 -0.53
C ILE A 99 3.15 -6.92 -0.86
N GLY A 100 4.20 -6.31 -0.33
CA GLY A 100 5.58 -6.70 -0.59
C GLY A 100 5.94 -8.10 -0.05
N HIS A 101 5.31 -8.53 1.05
CA HIS A 101 5.47 -9.89 1.58
C HIS A 101 4.78 -10.93 0.71
N VAL A 102 3.53 -10.69 0.30
CA VAL A 102 2.81 -11.61 -0.60
C VAL A 102 3.58 -11.73 -1.92
N TYR A 103 3.93 -10.60 -2.53
CA TYR A 103 4.65 -10.58 -3.80
C TYR A 103 5.95 -11.38 -3.74
N ARG A 104 6.80 -11.15 -2.74
CA ARG A 104 8.11 -11.80 -2.68
C ARG A 104 8.07 -13.24 -2.14
N ARG A 105 7.23 -13.55 -1.16
CA ARG A 105 7.27 -14.84 -0.45
C ARG A 105 6.26 -15.85 -0.97
N VAL A 106 5.12 -15.39 -1.50
CA VAL A 106 4.08 -16.26 -2.04
C VAL A 106 4.26 -16.42 -3.55
N CYS A 107 4.54 -15.30 -4.23
CA CYS A 107 4.63 -15.25 -5.68
C CYS A 107 6.07 -15.28 -6.22
N ASP A 108 7.09 -15.40 -5.38
CA ASP A 108 8.52 -15.33 -5.75
C ASP A 108 8.89 -14.09 -6.60
N GLY A 109 8.17 -12.99 -6.42
CA GLY A 109 8.36 -11.78 -7.21
C GLY A 109 7.88 -11.89 -8.67
N ASP A 110 7.05 -12.89 -9.00
CA ASP A 110 6.42 -12.97 -10.32
C ASP A 110 5.12 -12.17 -10.38
N PRO A 111 5.04 -11.10 -11.20
CA PRO A 111 3.83 -10.29 -11.33
C PRO A 111 2.66 -11.06 -11.96
N VAL A 112 2.90 -12.06 -12.81
CA VAL A 112 1.83 -12.86 -13.42
C VAL A 112 1.17 -13.74 -12.36
N THR A 113 1.97 -14.45 -11.55
CA THR A 113 1.47 -15.20 -10.40
C THR A 113 0.72 -14.31 -9.41
N MET A 114 1.23 -13.11 -9.13
CA MET A 114 0.55 -12.17 -8.23
C MET A 114 -0.79 -11.69 -8.81
N LEU A 115 -0.87 -11.38 -10.11
CA LEU A 115 -2.13 -11.07 -10.77
C LEU A 115 -3.12 -12.24 -10.67
N ALA A 116 -2.67 -13.47 -10.92
CA ALA A 116 -3.50 -14.66 -10.78
C ALA A 116 -4.04 -14.78 -9.34
N LEU A 117 -3.18 -14.56 -8.34
CA LEU A 117 -3.57 -14.58 -6.94
C LEU A 117 -4.62 -13.50 -6.62
N LEU A 118 -4.45 -12.28 -7.13
CA LEU A 118 -5.43 -11.20 -6.97
C LEU A 118 -6.78 -11.56 -7.61
N HIS A 119 -6.79 -12.11 -8.82
CA HIS A 119 -8.04 -12.57 -9.43
C HIS A 119 -8.68 -13.72 -8.64
N ALA A 120 -7.89 -14.65 -8.10
CA ALA A 120 -8.42 -15.72 -7.25
C ALA A 120 -9.04 -15.18 -5.95
N LEU A 121 -8.47 -14.13 -5.36
CA LEU A 121 -9.07 -13.42 -4.23
C LEU A 121 -10.39 -12.74 -4.64
N ARG A 122 -10.41 -12.02 -5.76
CA ARG A 122 -11.62 -11.36 -6.31
C ARG A 122 -12.74 -12.35 -6.59
N LEU A 123 -12.40 -13.53 -7.12
CA LEU A 123 -13.32 -14.63 -7.41
C LEU A 123 -13.72 -15.43 -6.14
N LYS A 124 -13.20 -15.06 -4.97
CA LYS A 124 -13.39 -15.76 -3.69
C LYS A 124 -12.97 -17.24 -3.73
N ALA A 125 -12.07 -17.60 -4.64
CA ALA A 125 -11.49 -18.95 -4.72
C ALA A 125 -10.47 -19.18 -3.60
N ILE A 126 -9.89 -18.10 -3.06
CA ILE A 126 -8.97 -18.11 -1.93
C ILE A 126 -9.38 -17.00 -0.96
N ALA A 127 -9.33 -17.28 0.34
CA ALA A 127 -9.56 -16.27 1.37
C ALA A 127 -8.32 -15.38 1.55
N VAL A 128 -8.51 -14.07 1.73
CA VAL A 128 -7.41 -13.13 1.94
C VAL A 128 -6.56 -13.48 3.16
N ASP A 129 -7.18 -13.98 4.23
CA ASP A 129 -6.45 -14.37 5.44
C ASP A 129 -5.50 -15.55 5.20
N THR A 130 -5.83 -16.45 4.27
CA THR A 130 -4.93 -17.52 3.85
C THR A 130 -3.70 -16.96 3.15
N VAL A 131 -3.87 -15.95 2.29
CA VAL A 131 -2.75 -15.27 1.62
C VAL A 131 -1.89 -14.49 2.61
N LYS A 132 -2.51 -13.77 3.54
CA LYS A 132 -1.81 -13.03 4.59
C LYS A 132 -1.00 -13.96 5.50
N ARG A 133 -1.57 -15.09 5.92
CA ARG A 133 -0.85 -16.12 6.70
C ARG A 133 0.32 -16.69 5.92
N ALA A 134 0.10 -17.11 4.68
CA ALA A 134 1.15 -17.64 3.80
C ALA A 134 2.35 -16.69 3.62
N ALA A 135 2.10 -15.38 3.57
CA ALA A 135 3.16 -14.38 3.48
C ALA A 135 3.98 -14.24 4.78
N VAL A 136 3.40 -14.56 5.93
CA VAL A 136 4.06 -14.50 7.25
C VAL A 136 4.81 -15.79 7.55
N ASP A 137 4.14 -16.94 7.43
CA ASP A 137 4.64 -18.26 7.85
C ASP A 137 5.40 -19.03 6.74
N GLY A 138 5.34 -18.55 5.50
CA GLY A 138 5.98 -19.20 4.35
C GLY A 138 5.20 -20.40 3.78
N THR A 139 3.93 -20.56 4.16
CA THR A 139 3.06 -21.60 3.60
C THR A 139 2.96 -21.44 2.08
N ARG A 140 3.21 -22.53 1.35
CA ARG A 140 3.15 -22.50 -0.11
C ARG A 140 1.71 -22.53 -0.61
N ILE A 141 1.34 -21.50 -1.37
CA ILE A 141 0.15 -21.53 -2.23
C ILE A 141 0.56 -22.16 -3.57
N ARG A 142 -0.16 -23.19 -4.01
CA ARG A 142 0.15 -23.91 -5.26
C ARG A 142 -0.18 -23.04 -6.48
N ARG A 143 0.82 -22.35 -7.02
CA ARG A 143 0.70 -21.38 -8.12
C ARG A 143 -0.05 -21.92 -9.33
N ASP A 144 0.31 -23.11 -9.80
CA ASP A 144 -0.33 -23.75 -10.96
C ASP A 144 -1.84 -23.97 -10.73
N THR A 145 -2.21 -24.29 -9.49
CA THR A 145 -3.62 -24.44 -9.12
C THR A 145 -4.35 -23.11 -9.17
N VAL A 146 -3.72 -22.03 -8.68
CA VAL A 146 -4.28 -20.67 -8.73
C VAL A 146 -4.46 -20.21 -10.17
N ILE A 147 -3.42 -20.34 -10.99
CA ILE A 147 -3.44 -19.94 -12.40
C ILE A 147 -4.54 -20.70 -13.15
N ARG A 148 -4.64 -22.02 -12.95
CA ARG A 148 -5.69 -22.82 -13.58
C ARG A 148 -7.10 -22.35 -13.20
N ILE A 149 -7.36 -22.11 -11.91
CA ILE A 149 -8.67 -21.60 -11.44
C ILE A 149 -9.00 -20.26 -12.09
N VAL A 150 -8.00 -19.38 -12.23
CA VAL A 150 -8.19 -18.08 -12.89
C VAL A 150 -8.48 -18.29 -14.37
N GLN A 151 -7.72 -19.13 -15.07
CA GLN A 151 -7.93 -19.41 -16.50
C GLN A 151 -9.27 -20.08 -16.80
N GLU A 152 -9.86 -20.82 -15.86
CA GLU A 152 -11.23 -21.34 -16.01
C GLU A 152 -12.30 -20.24 -16.01
N LYS A 153 -12.04 -19.10 -15.36
CA LYS A 153 -12.98 -17.96 -15.26
C LYS A 153 -12.61 -16.76 -16.14
N ILE A 154 -11.33 -16.63 -16.47
CA ILE A 154 -10.73 -15.57 -17.29
C ILE A 154 -9.87 -16.27 -18.35
N PRO A 155 -10.47 -16.81 -19.43
CA PRO A 155 -9.79 -17.72 -20.34
C PRO A 155 -8.55 -17.15 -21.02
N ARG A 156 -8.48 -15.83 -21.22
CA ARG A 156 -7.35 -15.16 -21.88
C ARG A 156 -6.21 -14.81 -20.93
N PHE A 157 -6.34 -15.11 -19.63
CA PHE A 157 -5.30 -14.81 -18.65
C PHE A 157 -4.01 -15.63 -18.89
N GLY A 158 -2.87 -14.93 -18.93
CA GLY A 158 -1.53 -15.52 -19.01
C GLY A 158 -1.24 -16.26 -20.32
N ARG A 159 -1.93 -15.90 -21.41
CA ARG A 159 -1.73 -16.48 -22.75
C ARG A 159 -0.84 -15.65 -23.64
#